data_AF-A0A932UGJ4-F1
#
_entry.id   AF-A0A932UGJ4-F1
#
_cell.length_a   1.000
_cell.length_b   1.000
_cell.length_c   1.000
_cell.angle_alpha   90.00
_cell.angle_beta   90.00
_cell.angle_gamma   90.00
#
_symmetry.space_group_name_H-M   'P 1'
#
loop_
_entity.id
_entity.type
_entity.pdbx_description
1 polymer ?
#
loop_
_entity_poly.entity_id
_entity_poly.type
_entity_poly.pdbx_seq_one_letter_code
_entity_poly.pdbx_strand_id
1 'polypeptide(L)'
;MLRLHGFGPARRVAGFAFVLAGLLLSASLNFVPATPVEANTITVNSTANTAADDGVCTLREAITAANTNASSGATTGECTAGSSGADTITFSVTGTITVTTTLPAIS
;
A
#
# COMPACT_ATOMS: atom_id res chain seq x y z
N MET A 1 -57.45 -19.42 -33.95
CA MET A 1 -56.52 -20.42 -33.38
C MET A 1 -55.54 -19.70 -32.46
N LEU A 2 -55.76 -19.71 -31.15
CA LEU A 2 -54.78 -19.21 -30.18
C LEU A 2 -54.63 -20.27 -29.08
N ARG A 3 -53.59 -21.09 -29.19
CA ARG A 3 -53.20 -22.04 -28.13
C ARG A 3 -52.45 -21.27 -27.05
N LEU A 4 -53.11 -21.04 -25.91
CA LEU A 4 -52.42 -20.61 -24.69
C LEU A 4 -51.80 -21.86 -24.04
N HIS A 5 -50.48 -21.99 -24.12
CA HIS A 5 -49.76 -23.03 -23.39
C HIS A 5 -49.75 -22.68 -21.89
N GLY A 6 -50.42 -23.51 -21.10
CA GLY A 6 -50.43 -23.41 -19.64
C GLY A 6 -49.02 -23.62 -19.05
N PHE A 7 -48.60 -22.72 -18.17
CA PHE A 7 -47.38 -22.86 -17.41
C PHE A 7 -47.62 -23.77 -16.21
N GLY A 8 -47.09 -25.00 -16.27
CA GLY A 8 -47.15 -25.96 -15.18
C GLY A 8 -46.34 -25.56 -13.94
N PRO A 9 -46.63 -26.15 -12.77
CA PRO A 9 -46.04 -25.79 -11.47
C PRO A 9 -44.52 -26.01 -11.38
N ALA A 10 -43.94 -26.85 -12.24
CA ALA A 10 -42.50 -27.15 -12.29
C ALA A 10 -41.61 -25.94 -12.62
N ARG A 11 -42.15 -24.90 -13.27
CA ARG A 11 -41.39 -23.69 -13.65
C ARG A 11 -41.10 -22.73 -12.50
N ARG A 12 -41.86 -22.79 -11.41
CA ARG A 12 -41.67 -21.90 -10.25
C ARG A 12 -40.59 -22.40 -9.28
N VAL A 13 -40.47 -23.73 -9.15
CA VAL A 13 -39.50 -24.37 -8.24
C VAL A 13 -38.07 -24.27 -8.80
N ALA A 14 -37.90 -24.40 -10.12
CA ALA A 14 -36.59 -24.23 -10.77
C ALA A 14 -36.04 -22.80 -10.62
N GLY A 15 -36.88 -21.76 -10.73
CA GLY A 15 -36.45 -20.36 -10.60
C GLY A 15 -35.88 -20.00 -9.22
N PHE A 16 -36.45 -20.55 -8.14
CA PHE A 16 -35.93 -20.33 -6.78
C PHE A 16 -34.61 -21.08 -6.53
N ALA A 17 -34.45 -22.28 -7.07
CA ALA A 17 -33.21 -23.05 -6.96
C ALA A 17 -32.02 -22.38 -7.67
N PHE A 18 -32.24 -21.75 -8.83
CA PHE A 18 -31.21 -20.99 -9.54
C PHE A 18 -30.82 -19.68 -8.82
N VAL A 19 -31.77 -19.00 -8.16
CA VAL A 19 -31.50 -17.78 -7.37
C VAL A 19 -30.69 -18.11 -6.11
N LEU A 20 -31.00 -19.19 -5.39
CA LEU A 20 -30.23 -19.65 -4.22
C LEU A 20 -28.83 -20.15 -4.59
N ALA A 21 -28.69 -20.89 -5.69
CA ALA A 21 -27.38 -21.33 -6.18
C ALA A 21 -26.50 -20.14 -6.65
N GLY A 22 -27.08 -19.13 -7.31
CA GLY A 22 -26.38 -17.90 -7.67
C GLY A 22 -25.99 -17.03 -6.48
N LEU A 23 -26.81 -17.00 -5.42
CA LEU A 23 -26.52 -16.26 -4.18
C LEU A 23 -25.39 -16.93 -3.36
N LEU A 24 -25.35 -18.27 -3.32
CA LEU A 24 -24.28 -19.02 -2.66
C LEU A 24 -22.96 -18.97 -3.43
N LEU A 25 -22.99 -18.88 -4.76
CA LEU A 25 -21.80 -18.75 -5.60
C LEU A 25 -21.20 -17.33 -5.58
N SER A 26 -22.00 -16.30 -5.29
CA SER A 26 -21.54 -14.92 -5.13
C SER A 26 -21.05 -14.59 -3.72
N ALA A 27 -21.46 -15.38 -2.71
CA ALA A 27 -21.02 -15.22 -1.33
C ALA A 27 -19.56 -15.69 -1.08
N SER A 28 -19.00 -16.52 -1.95
CA SER A 28 -17.67 -17.13 -1.76
C SER A 28 -16.48 -16.31 -2.31
N LEU A 29 -16.71 -15.19 -3.02
CA LEU A 29 -15.63 -14.37 -3.61
C LEU A 29 -15.15 -13.18 -2.76
N ASN A 30 -15.63 -12.99 -1.52
CA ASN A 30 -15.35 -11.78 -0.74
C ASN A 30 -14.30 -11.94 0.37
N PHE A 31 -13.57 -13.06 0.42
CA PHE A 31 -12.49 -13.22 1.39
C PHE A 31 -11.19 -12.60 0.85
N VAL A 32 -11.05 -11.28 0.97
CA VAL A 32 -9.77 -10.59 0.79
C VAL A 32 -9.03 -10.66 2.12
N PRO A 33 -7.94 -11.43 2.25
CA PRO A 33 -7.13 -11.40 3.46
C PRO A 33 -6.55 -9.98 3.62
N ALA A 34 -6.80 -9.35 4.77
CA ALA A 34 -6.15 -8.09 5.10
C ALA A 34 -4.65 -8.36 5.28
N THR A 35 -3.81 -7.79 4.41
CA THR A 35 -2.37 -7.76 4.65
C THR A 35 -2.08 -6.76 5.76
N PRO A 36 -1.34 -7.13 6.81
CA PRO A 36 -0.93 -6.16 7.82
C PRO A 36 -0.17 -5.03 7.13
N VAL A 37 -0.47 -3.79 7.51
CA VAL A 37 0.34 -2.66 7.08
C VAL A 37 1.62 -2.71 7.92
N GLU A 38 2.75 -2.96 7.28
CA GLU A 38 4.05 -2.92 7.95
C GLU A 38 4.54 -1.47 7.92
N ALA A 39 5.09 -1.01 9.04
CA ALA A 39 5.78 0.27 9.15
C ALA A 39 7.28 0.01 9.14
N ASN A 40 8.05 0.78 8.35
CA ASN A 40 9.49 0.59 8.26
C ASN A 40 10.25 1.61 9.14
N THR A 41 11.50 1.28 9.47
CA THR A 41 12.42 2.23 10.13
C THR A 41 13.48 2.70 9.13
N ILE A 42 13.50 4.00 8.84
CA ILE A 42 14.47 4.62 7.94
C ILE A 42 15.50 5.37 8.79
N THR A 43 16.77 4.98 8.73
CA THR A 43 17.83 5.54 9.60
C THR A 43 18.65 6.58 8.85
N VAL A 44 18.53 7.85 9.26
CA VAL A 44 19.40 8.95 8.80
C VAL A 44 20.80 8.74 9.39
N ASN A 45 21.79 8.61 8.51
CA ASN A 45 23.19 8.31 8.87
C ASN A 45 24.17 9.42 8.47
N SER A 46 23.68 10.54 7.93
CA SER A 46 24.49 11.72 7.59
C SER A 46 23.82 13.01 8.02
N THR A 47 24.63 14.00 8.40
CA THR A 47 24.18 15.38 8.69
C THR A 47 24.12 16.27 7.45
N ALA A 48 24.43 15.72 6.27
CA ALA A 48 24.29 16.44 5.00
C ALA A 48 22.80 16.73 4.67
N ASN A 49 22.56 17.66 3.75
CA ASN A 49 21.22 18.05 3.27
C ASN A 49 21.10 17.91 1.73
N THR A 50 21.98 17.10 1.12
CA THR A 50 21.94 16.77 -0.31
C THR A 50 21.02 15.56 -0.52
N ALA A 51 20.36 15.46 -1.67
CA ALA A 51 19.71 14.23 -2.10
C ALA A 51 20.44 13.70 -3.35
N ALA A 52 21.14 12.57 -3.22
CA ALA A 52 21.95 11.95 -4.25
C ALA A 52 22.23 10.48 -3.89
N ASP A 53 22.41 9.63 -4.90
CA ASP A 53 22.89 8.25 -4.68
C ASP A 53 24.40 8.28 -4.35
N ASP A 54 24.74 8.63 -3.11
CA ASP A 54 26.10 8.93 -2.63
C ASP A 54 26.56 8.05 -1.45
N GLY A 55 25.76 7.06 -1.08
CA GLY A 55 26.06 6.07 -0.04
C GLY A 55 25.75 6.54 1.37
N VAL A 56 24.97 7.61 1.53
CA VAL A 56 24.44 8.02 2.82
C VAL A 56 22.94 8.30 2.75
N CYS A 57 22.26 8.19 3.87
CA CYS A 57 20.86 8.52 4.03
C CYS A 57 20.77 9.86 4.79
N THR A 58 20.49 10.95 4.07
CA THR A 58 20.22 12.26 4.67
C THR A 58 18.76 12.38 5.13
N LEU A 59 18.44 13.39 5.95
CA LEU A 59 17.07 13.65 6.39
C LEU A 59 16.11 13.90 5.21
N ARG A 60 16.57 14.59 4.17
CA ARG A 60 15.75 14.88 2.98
C ARG A 60 15.40 13.60 2.22
N GLU A 61 16.37 12.72 2.08
CA GLU A 61 16.19 11.42 1.44
C GLU A 61 15.29 10.52 2.27
N ALA A 62 15.45 10.49 3.60
CA ALA A 62 14.60 9.69 4.48
C ALA A 62 13.13 10.09 4.40
N ILE A 63 12.83 11.40 4.38
CA ILE A 63 11.46 11.89 4.18
C ILE A 63 10.93 11.47 2.81
N THR A 64 11.75 11.62 1.76
CA THR A 64 11.36 11.24 0.40
C THR A 64 11.09 9.74 0.29
N ALA A 65 11.94 8.92 0.92
CA ALA A 65 11.83 7.47 0.93
C ALA A 65 10.57 6.99 1.67
N ALA A 66 10.25 7.62 2.81
CA ALA A 66 9.00 7.38 3.54
C ALA A 66 7.76 7.77 2.71
N ASN A 67 7.75 8.95 2.11
CA ASN A 67 6.60 9.42 1.33
C ASN A 67 6.36 8.60 0.05
N THR A 68 7.43 8.09 -0.57
CA THR A 68 7.35 7.44 -1.89
C THR A 68 7.41 5.92 -1.84
N ASN A 69 7.69 5.35 -0.66
CA ASN A 69 7.93 3.92 -0.47
C ASN A 69 9.04 3.38 -1.39
N ALA A 70 10.07 4.21 -1.62
CA ALA A 70 11.17 3.91 -2.50
C ALA A 70 12.51 4.21 -1.83
N SER A 71 13.55 3.43 -2.15
CA SER A 71 14.92 3.68 -1.69
C SER A 71 15.42 5.03 -2.22
N SER A 72 16.30 5.71 -1.49
CA SER A 72 16.89 6.98 -1.97
C SER A 72 17.92 6.79 -3.09
N GLY A 73 18.51 5.60 -3.18
CA GLY A 73 19.47 5.22 -4.21
C GLY A 73 19.75 3.72 -4.22
N ALA A 74 20.68 3.29 -5.08
CA ALA A 74 21.12 1.90 -5.17
C ALA A 74 22.46 1.64 -4.47
N THR A 75 23.19 2.69 -4.11
CA THR A 75 24.47 2.60 -3.41
C THR A 75 24.28 2.08 -1.98
N THR A 76 25.25 1.31 -1.49
CA THR A 76 25.23 0.87 -0.09
C THR A 76 25.32 2.07 0.85
N GLY A 77 24.39 2.15 1.80
CA GLY A 77 24.33 3.23 2.80
C GLY A 77 23.22 4.25 2.58
N GLU A 78 22.53 4.15 1.43
CA GLU A 78 21.30 4.86 1.11
C GLU A 78 20.14 4.52 2.06
N CYS A 79 19.12 5.38 2.08
CA CYS A 79 17.89 5.14 2.81
C CYS A 79 17.16 3.92 2.23
N THR A 80 16.73 3.01 3.11
CA THR A 80 15.81 1.93 2.72
C THR A 80 14.48 2.51 2.24
N ALA A 81 13.79 1.78 1.36
CA ALA A 81 12.44 2.13 0.96
C ALA A 81 11.49 2.24 2.17
N GLY A 82 10.60 3.24 2.14
CA GLY A 82 9.47 3.33 3.06
C GLY A 82 8.43 2.23 2.85
N SER A 83 7.32 2.33 3.56
CA SER A 83 6.23 1.36 3.51
C SER A 83 4.87 2.02 3.31
N SER A 84 3.86 1.25 2.92
CA SER A 84 2.48 1.75 2.89
C SER A 84 1.92 2.10 4.28
N GLY A 85 2.66 1.84 5.35
CA GLY A 85 2.33 2.20 6.72
C GLY A 85 2.96 3.51 7.18
N ALA A 86 2.83 3.80 8.47
CA ALA A 86 3.45 4.97 9.08
C ALA A 86 4.91 4.66 9.44
N ASP A 87 5.85 5.04 8.57
CA ASP A 87 7.27 4.84 8.80
C ASP A 87 7.82 5.64 9.98
N THR A 88 8.90 5.14 10.57
CA THR A 88 9.67 5.83 11.60
C THR A 88 11.02 6.27 11.05
N ILE A 89 11.30 7.57 11.10
CA ILE A 89 12.63 8.11 10.77
C ILE A 89 13.45 8.20 12.07
N THR A 90 14.58 7.49 12.14
CA THR A 90 15.53 7.53 13.25
C THR A 90 16.86 8.14 12.83
N PHE A 91 17.69 8.51 13.80
CA PHE A 91 18.98 9.17 13.55
C PHE A 91 20.09 8.39 14.24
N SER A 92 21.08 7.94 13.48
CA SER A 92 22.33 7.37 14.01
C SER A 92 23.45 8.42 14.12
N VAL A 93 23.20 9.62 13.62
CA VAL A 93 24.10 10.77 13.69
C VAL A 93 23.85 11.63 14.94
N THR A 94 24.90 12.34 15.34
CA THR A 94 24.84 13.41 16.34
C THR A 94 25.26 14.73 15.72
N GLY A 95 24.69 15.85 16.16
CA GLY A 95 25.08 17.19 15.72
C GLY A 95 23.94 17.95 15.03
N THR A 96 24.30 18.95 14.23
CA THR A 96 23.34 19.82 13.55
C THR A 96 23.18 19.42 12.08
N ILE A 97 21.94 19.22 11.64
CA ILE A 97 21.59 19.11 10.22
C ILE A 97 21.25 20.51 9.71
N THR A 98 22.15 21.10 8.92
CA THR A 98 21.91 22.44 8.35
C THR A 98 21.03 22.34 7.12
N VAL A 99 19.76 22.69 7.29
CA VAL A 99 18.77 22.71 6.22
C VAL A 99 18.88 24.03 5.44
N THR A 100 19.32 23.97 4.19
CA THR A 100 19.53 25.16 3.33
C THR A 100 18.35 25.49 2.43
N THR A 101 17.42 24.54 2.25
CA THR A 101 16.18 24.67 1.46
C THR A 101 15.05 23.92 2.17
N THR A 102 13.79 24.28 1.91
CA THR A 102 12.63 23.60 2.52
C THR A 102 12.72 22.09 2.34
N LEU A 103 12.52 21.34 3.43
CA LEU A 103 12.41 19.88 3.38
C LEU A 103 11.13 19.47 2.63
N PRO A 104 11.08 18.25 2.06
CA PRO A 104 9.84 17.70 1.55
C PRO A 104 8.78 17.70 2.65
N ALA A 105 7.52 17.97 2.30
CA ALA A 105 6.41 17.85 3.23
C ALA A 105 6.17 16.37 3.60
N ILE A 106 5.65 16.11 4.79
CA ILE A 106 5.23 14.75 5.20
C ILE A 106 3.87 14.46 4.57
N SER A 107 3.71 13.28 3.95
CA SER A 107 2.48 12.85 3.27
C SER A 107 2.09 11.42 3.61
#